data_AF-A0A2H1W9A7-F1
#
_entry.id   AF-A0A2H1W9A7-F1
#
_cell.length_a   1.000
_cell.length_b   1.000
_cell.length_c   1.000
_cell.angle_alpha   90.00
_cell.angle_beta   90.00
_cell.angle_gamma   90.00
#
_symmetry.space_group_name_H-M   'P 1'
#
loop_
_entity.id
_entity.type
_entity.pdbx_description
1 polymer ?
#
loop_
_entity_poly.entity_id
_entity_poly.type
_entity_poly.pdbx_seq_one_letter_code
_entity_poly.pdbx_strand_id
1 'polypeptide(L)'
;MVNKSNSNNFNATKAKIILALNFQSAEDALPFYKLSLKTLIHVLKVTKNDESKGYCKNRLYYIASRLKVPPSVLSEKLAKRTFIYGLSFDWIEKALDVLIEMNVASDRILRDLWVLKYHHETIQERLVKIKNLGIDNLYPWMVRCSEDILNRYISISTETKDILGETDSKQTYLANRLNVSLDTVQEMCFKIPALKTIRVTKVKHFLDFLESEGFNVEEIATKPRVLSASQKTVKKRLDTLRNLGLKEINLNVLCRSKKDFKKYCESIESLSEQDTC
;
A
#
# COMPACT_ATOMS: atom_id res chain seq x y z
N MET A 1 48.33 -10.42 -13.08
CA MET A 1 48.58 -8.99 -13.37
C MET A 1 47.81 -8.46 -14.60
N VAL A 2 46.76 -9.15 -15.07
CA VAL A 2 45.78 -8.59 -16.01
C VAL A 2 44.58 -8.17 -15.15
N ASN A 3 44.26 -6.88 -15.04
CA ASN A 3 42.92 -6.34 -14.66
C ASN A 3 42.90 -4.85 -14.25
N LYS A 4 44.04 -4.21 -13.95
CA LYS A 4 44.06 -2.76 -13.62
C LYS A 4 43.92 -1.85 -14.85
N SER A 5 44.53 -2.20 -15.98
CA SER A 5 44.48 -1.40 -17.22
C SER A 5 43.08 -1.39 -17.86
N ASN A 6 42.42 -2.55 -17.96
CA ASN A 6 41.06 -2.67 -18.50
C ASN A 6 40.01 -2.00 -17.60
N SER A 7 40.14 -2.11 -16.26
CA SER A 7 39.25 -1.43 -15.31
C SER A 7 39.38 0.10 -15.40
N ASN A 8 40.61 0.62 -15.49
CA ASN A 8 40.86 2.05 -15.63
C ASN A 8 40.31 2.62 -16.95
N ASN A 9 40.48 1.90 -18.07
CA ASN A 9 39.95 2.33 -19.37
C ASN A 9 38.40 2.30 -19.41
N PHE A 10 37.79 1.29 -18.78
CA PHE A 10 36.34 1.18 -18.66
C PHE A 10 35.75 2.32 -17.82
N ASN A 11 36.38 2.66 -16.70
CA ASN A 11 35.96 3.78 -15.85
C ASN A 11 36.12 5.14 -16.55
N ALA A 12 37.21 5.34 -17.32
CA ALA A 12 37.40 6.55 -18.11
C ALA A 12 36.33 6.71 -19.19
N THR A 13 35.93 5.61 -19.85
CA THR A 13 34.87 5.63 -20.87
C THR A 13 33.51 6.01 -20.26
N LYS A 14 33.16 5.44 -19.11
CA LYS A 14 31.94 5.82 -18.39
C LYS A 14 31.96 7.29 -17.98
N ALA A 15 33.07 7.79 -17.44
CA ALA A 15 33.18 9.19 -17.03
C ALA A 15 32.96 10.15 -18.20
N LYS A 16 33.51 9.85 -19.39
CA LYS A 16 33.26 10.62 -20.61
C LYS A 16 31.78 10.66 -20.99
N ILE A 17 31.07 9.53 -20.89
CA ILE A 17 29.63 9.47 -21.17
C ILE A 17 28.86 10.31 -20.16
N ILE A 18 29.15 10.17 -18.86
CA ILE A 18 28.47 10.94 -17.81
C ILE A 18 28.64 12.45 -18.00
N LEU A 19 29.85 12.91 -18.34
CA LEU A 19 30.11 14.33 -18.65
C LEU A 19 29.26 14.82 -19.83
N ALA A 20 28.98 13.97 -20.80
CA ALA A 20 28.16 14.29 -21.97
C ALA A 20 26.64 14.18 -21.73
N LEU A 21 26.19 13.81 -20.51
CA LEU A 21 24.77 13.72 -20.16
C LEU A 21 24.18 15.03 -19.62
N ASN A 22 24.91 16.15 -19.64
CA ASN A 22 24.42 17.46 -19.21
C ASN A 22 23.89 17.46 -17.76
N PHE A 23 24.53 16.72 -16.84
CA PHE A 23 24.23 16.85 -15.41
C PHE A 23 24.71 18.21 -14.88
N GLN A 24 23.86 18.90 -14.11
CA GLN A 24 24.13 20.19 -13.48
C GLN A 24 24.97 20.06 -12.20
N SER A 25 24.98 18.89 -11.56
CA SER A 25 25.78 18.63 -10.36
C SER A 25 26.40 17.24 -10.35
N ALA A 26 27.49 17.07 -9.61
CA ALA A 26 28.12 15.76 -9.42
C ALA A 26 27.22 14.79 -8.62
N GLU A 27 26.40 15.31 -7.71
CA GLU A 27 25.44 14.53 -6.93
C GLU A 27 24.38 13.88 -7.84
N ASP A 28 23.84 14.63 -8.79
CA ASP A 28 22.86 14.13 -9.77
C ASP A 28 23.43 13.03 -10.67
N ALA A 29 24.72 13.14 -11.00
CA ALA A 29 25.42 12.19 -11.84
C ALA A 29 25.79 10.88 -11.12
N LEU A 30 26.00 10.94 -9.79
CA LEU A 30 26.54 9.84 -9.01
C LEU A 30 25.79 8.50 -9.18
N PRO A 31 24.44 8.45 -9.17
CA PRO A 31 23.71 7.20 -9.36
C PRO A 31 23.96 6.53 -10.72
N PHE A 32 24.25 7.32 -11.76
CA PHE A 32 24.43 6.83 -13.12
C PHE A 32 25.78 6.12 -13.33
N TYR A 33 26.80 6.40 -12.52
CA TYR A 33 28.07 5.67 -12.59
C TYR A 33 27.93 4.16 -12.34
N LYS A 34 26.90 3.77 -11.57
CA LYS A 34 26.57 2.37 -11.25
C LYS A 34 25.99 1.60 -12.45
N LEU A 35 25.54 2.30 -13.49
CA LEU A 35 24.93 1.67 -14.68
C LEU A 35 25.96 0.96 -15.55
N SER A 36 25.51 -0.03 -16.30
CA SER A 36 26.35 -0.70 -17.31
C SER A 36 26.72 0.28 -18.44
N LEU A 37 27.86 0.04 -19.11
CA LEU A 37 28.27 0.87 -20.24
C LEU A 37 27.22 0.89 -21.36
N LYS A 38 26.62 -0.27 -21.67
CA LYS A 38 25.53 -0.40 -22.67
C LYS A 38 24.34 0.49 -22.30
N THR A 39 23.94 0.49 -21.03
CA THR A 39 22.84 1.34 -20.55
C THR A 39 23.20 2.82 -20.64
N LEU A 40 24.42 3.21 -20.27
CA LEU A 40 24.88 4.60 -20.36
C LEU A 40 24.91 5.11 -21.81
N ILE A 41 25.35 4.28 -22.76
CA ILE A 41 25.32 4.63 -24.19
C ILE A 41 23.88 4.87 -24.65
N HIS A 42 22.94 4.01 -24.23
CA HIS A 42 21.52 4.19 -24.56
C HIS A 42 20.96 5.50 -23.99
N VAL A 43 21.21 5.78 -22.70
CA VAL A 43 20.82 7.03 -22.04
C VAL A 43 21.39 8.24 -22.80
N LEU A 44 22.68 8.21 -23.17
CA LEU A 44 23.32 9.30 -23.92
C LEU A 44 22.68 9.52 -25.28
N LYS A 45 22.39 8.45 -26.03
CA LYS A 45 21.72 8.54 -27.33
C LYS A 45 20.36 9.23 -27.20
N VAL A 46 19.60 8.87 -26.18
CA VAL A 46 18.27 9.44 -25.91
C VAL A 46 18.39 10.90 -25.52
N THR A 47 19.28 11.25 -24.59
CA THR A 47 19.54 12.62 -24.16
C THR A 47 19.90 13.52 -25.35
N LYS A 48 20.82 13.09 -26.22
CA LYS A 48 21.20 13.85 -27.43
C LYS A 48 20.04 14.02 -28.41
N ASN A 49 19.21 12.99 -28.58
CA ASN A 49 18.05 13.07 -29.45
C ASN A 49 17.02 14.07 -28.89
N ASP A 50 16.72 14.04 -27.59
CA ASP A 50 15.80 14.99 -26.96
C ASP A 50 16.32 16.42 -27.07
N GLU A 51 17.62 16.62 -26.89
CA GLU A 51 18.27 17.93 -27.05
C GLU A 51 18.18 18.43 -28.51
N SER A 52 18.48 17.57 -29.49
CA SER A 52 18.39 17.93 -30.91
C SER A 52 16.98 18.28 -31.38
N LYS A 53 15.96 17.73 -30.71
CA LYS A 53 14.54 18.02 -30.97
C LYS A 53 14.03 19.22 -30.16
N GLY A 54 14.87 19.83 -29.33
CA GLY A 54 14.51 20.98 -28.50
C GLY A 54 13.63 20.64 -27.30
N TYR A 55 13.51 19.37 -26.91
CA TYR A 55 12.63 18.95 -25.83
C TYR A 55 13.21 19.25 -24.44
N CYS A 56 14.42 18.76 -24.17
CA CYS A 56 15.13 19.05 -22.93
C CYS A 56 16.63 18.74 -23.07
N LYS A 57 17.46 19.35 -22.22
CA LYS A 57 18.89 19.03 -22.15
C LYS A 57 19.18 17.71 -21.43
N ASN A 58 18.31 17.33 -20.50
CA ASN A 58 18.37 16.07 -19.75
C ASN A 58 17.00 15.82 -19.09
N ARG A 59 16.44 14.62 -19.29
CA ARG A 59 15.12 14.23 -18.74
C ARG A 59 15.04 14.31 -17.23
N LEU A 60 16.15 14.16 -16.50
CA LEU A 60 16.19 14.32 -15.05
C LEU A 60 15.62 15.68 -14.63
N TYR A 61 16.14 16.76 -15.21
CA TYR A 61 15.74 18.11 -14.83
C TYR A 61 14.35 18.45 -15.31
N TYR A 62 13.96 17.98 -16.50
CA TYR A 62 12.59 18.13 -17.00
C TYR A 62 11.57 17.46 -16.07
N ILE A 63 11.77 16.20 -15.70
CA ILE A 63 10.84 15.49 -14.82
C ILE A 63 10.88 16.09 -13.40
N ALA A 64 12.06 16.44 -12.88
CA ALA A 64 12.21 17.06 -11.57
C ALA A 64 11.47 18.41 -11.47
N SER A 65 11.56 19.26 -12.49
CA SER A 65 10.87 20.55 -12.51
C SER A 65 9.35 20.37 -12.58
N ARG A 66 8.87 19.43 -13.41
CA ARG A 66 7.43 19.12 -13.54
C ARG A 66 6.85 18.60 -12.22
N LEU A 67 7.56 17.72 -11.53
CA LEU A 67 7.14 17.19 -10.22
C LEU A 67 7.47 18.12 -9.05
N LYS A 68 8.21 19.21 -9.26
CA LYS A 68 8.70 20.12 -8.20
C LYS A 68 9.45 19.38 -7.08
N VAL A 69 10.34 18.47 -7.47
CA VAL A 69 11.18 17.70 -6.54
C VAL A 69 12.67 17.97 -6.80
N PRO A 70 13.54 17.84 -5.78
CA PRO A 70 14.98 17.98 -5.99
C PRO A 70 15.51 16.96 -7.00
N PRO A 71 16.33 17.37 -8.00
CA PRO A 71 16.94 16.46 -8.96
C PRO A 71 17.74 15.32 -8.30
N SER A 72 18.41 15.59 -7.19
CA SER A 72 19.20 14.58 -6.46
C SER A 72 18.35 13.41 -5.93
N VAL A 73 17.09 13.67 -5.57
CA VAL A 73 16.17 12.62 -5.11
C VAL A 73 15.66 11.80 -6.31
N LEU A 74 15.40 12.45 -7.43
CA LEU A 74 14.91 11.80 -8.64
C LEU A 74 16.01 11.01 -9.38
N SER A 75 17.25 11.48 -9.35
CA SER A 75 18.39 10.86 -10.04
C SER A 75 18.60 9.40 -9.63
N GLU A 76 18.56 9.11 -8.33
CA GLU A 76 18.67 7.77 -7.78
C GLU A 76 17.51 6.86 -8.22
N LYS A 77 16.30 7.42 -8.39
CA LYS A 77 15.14 6.67 -8.90
C LYS A 77 15.28 6.40 -10.40
N LEU A 78 15.70 7.38 -11.21
CA LEU A 78 15.89 7.23 -12.65
C LEU A 78 17.00 6.23 -12.99
N ALA A 79 18.12 6.27 -12.26
CA ALA A 79 19.19 5.28 -12.43
C ALA A 79 18.69 3.85 -12.15
N LYS A 80 17.77 3.67 -11.19
CA LYS A 80 17.12 2.38 -10.91
C LYS A 80 15.98 2.03 -11.89
N ARG A 81 15.54 2.96 -12.73
CA ARG A 81 14.36 2.85 -13.61
C ARG A 81 14.69 3.33 -15.02
N THR A 82 15.74 2.77 -15.59
CA THR A 82 16.27 3.19 -16.90
C THR A 82 15.31 2.97 -18.07
N PHE A 83 14.21 2.23 -17.88
CA PHE A 83 13.14 2.12 -18.88
C PHE A 83 12.59 3.49 -19.30
N ILE A 84 12.69 4.52 -18.45
CA ILE A 84 12.24 5.88 -18.76
C ILE A 84 12.95 6.43 -20.00
N TYR A 85 14.21 6.05 -20.21
CA TYR A 85 14.95 6.43 -21.42
C TYR A 85 14.54 5.62 -22.66
N GLY A 86 13.78 4.54 -22.49
CA GLY A 86 13.18 3.79 -23.59
C GLY A 86 11.84 4.37 -24.07
N LEU A 87 11.24 5.30 -23.33
CA LEU A 87 9.96 5.94 -23.70
C LEU A 87 10.21 7.13 -24.64
N SER A 88 9.23 7.47 -25.49
CA SER A 88 9.29 8.73 -26.24
C SER A 88 9.13 9.92 -25.28
N PHE A 89 9.58 11.11 -25.70
CA PHE A 89 9.42 12.31 -24.88
C PHE A 89 7.93 12.68 -24.70
N ASP A 90 7.18 12.70 -25.81
CA ASP A 90 5.72 12.92 -25.83
C ASP A 90 4.96 11.99 -24.87
N TRP A 91 5.35 10.71 -24.81
CA TRP A 91 4.75 9.75 -23.89
C TRP A 91 4.94 10.14 -22.43
N ILE A 92 6.16 10.54 -22.05
CA ILE A 92 6.46 10.98 -20.68
C ILE A 92 5.72 12.27 -20.37
N GLU A 93 5.76 13.24 -21.29
CA GLU A 93 5.15 14.55 -21.13
C GLU A 93 3.65 14.43 -20.86
N LYS A 94 2.91 13.76 -21.75
CA LYS A 94 1.47 13.57 -21.62
C LYS A 94 1.08 12.74 -20.41
N ALA A 95 1.86 11.70 -20.09
CA ALA A 95 1.61 10.92 -18.87
C ALA A 95 1.79 11.78 -17.60
N LEU A 96 2.80 12.65 -17.56
CA LEU A 96 3.01 13.59 -16.46
C LEU A 96 1.92 14.66 -16.41
N ASP A 97 1.47 15.20 -17.55
CA ASP A 97 0.39 16.19 -17.62
C ASP A 97 -0.88 15.63 -16.96
N VAL A 98 -1.33 14.46 -17.41
CA VAL A 98 -2.53 13.82 -16.84
C VAL A 98 -2.39 13.58 -15.33
N LEU A 99 -1.23 13.07 -14.87
CA LEU A 99 -1.02 12.81 -13.43
C LEU A 99 -1.07 14.10 -12.60
N ILE A 100 -0.48 15.18 -13.10
CA ILE A 100 -0.43 16.48 -12.42
C ILE A 100 -1.81 17.15 -12.45
N GLU A 101 -2.49 17.16 -13.60
CA GLU A 101 -3.85 17.70 -13.77
C GLU A 101 -4.87 16.97 -12.89
N MET A 102 -4.72 15.64 -12.75
CA MET A 102 -5.53 14.83 -11.84
C MET A 102 -5.13 15.00 -10.36
N ASN A 103 -4.19 15.90 -10.04
CA ASN A 103 -3.73 16.19 -8.69
C ASN A 103 -3.12 14.97 -7.96
N VAL A 104 -2.46 14.08 -8.71
CA VAL A 104 -1.68 12.99 -8.11
C VAL A 104 -0.42 13.61 -7.49
N ALA A 105 -0.27 13.47 -6.16
CA ALA A 105 0.84 14.08 -5.46
C ALA A 105 2.22 13.68 -6.01
N SER A 106 3.11 14.65 -6.19
CA SER A 106 4.45 14.44 -6.76
C SER A 106 5.27 13.38 -6.04
N ASP A 107 5.17 13.31 -4.71
CA ASP A 107 5.87 12.32 -3.90
C ASP A 107 5.37 10.88 -4.20
N ARG A 108 4.07 10.73 -4.51
CA ARG A 108 3.48 9.46 -4.94
C ARG A 108 3.99 9.07 -6.32
N ILE A 109 4.03 9.99 -7.28
CA ILE A 109 4.57 9.75 -8.63
C ILE A 109 6.04 9.36 -8.55
N LEU A 110 6.85 10.11 -7.80
CA LEU A 110 8.28 9.86 -7.59
C LEU A 110 8.56 8.46 -7.00
N ARG A 111 7.71 8.00 -6.06
CA ARG A 111 7.85 6.65 -5.46
C ARG A 111 7.52 5.54 -6.46
N ASP A 112 6.69 5.80 -7.47
CA ASP A 112 6.20 4.78 -8.41
C ASP A 112 6.21 5.26 -9.87
N LEU A 113 7.42 5.54 -10.38
CA LEU A 113 7.63 5.96 -11.78
C LEU A 113 7.16 4.94 -12.82
N TRP A 114 6.87 3.69 -12.45
CA TRP A 114 6.35 2.68 -13.36
C TRP A 114 5.02 3.08 -14.00
N VAL A 115 4.28 4.00 -13.40
CA VAL A 115 3.05 4.55 -13.99
C VAL A 115 3.32 5.22 -15.35
N LEU A 116 4.51 5.76 -15.56
CA LEU A 116 4.90 6.40 -16.82
C LEU A 116 5.01 5.40 -17.99
N LYS A 117 4.95 4.09 -17.75
CA LYS A 117 4.84 3.09 -18.82
C LYS A 117 3.46 2.99 -19.45
N TYR A 118 2.44 3.57 -18.82
CA TYR A 118 1.06 3.51 -19.29
C TYR A 118 0.76 4.70 -20.21
N HIS A 119 -0.12 4.48 -21.19
CA HIS A 119 -0.55 5.56 -22.08
C HIS A 119 -1.34 6.60 -21.28
N HIS A 120 -1.23 7.87 -21.67
CA HIS A 120 -1.88 8.97 -20.95
C HIS A 120 -3.41 8.81 -20.89
N GLU A 121 -4.03 8.28 -21.96
CA GLU A 121 -5.47 7.97 -21.98
C GLU A 121 -5.82 6.91 -20.94
N THR A 122 -5.04 5.82 -20.82
CA THR A 122 -5.27 4.79 -19.80
C THR A 122 -5.10 5.33 -18.39
N ILE A 123 -4.12 6.21 -18.17
CA ILE A 123 -3.96 6.92 -16.88
C ILE A 123 -5.23 7.74 -16.59
N GLN A 124 -5.67 8.53 -17.57
CA GLN A 124 -6.81 9.43 -17.44
C GLN A 124 -8.11 8.67 -17.16
N GLU A 125 -8.45 7.70 -18.00
CA GLU A 125 -9.67 6.89 -17.87
C GLU A 125 -9.79 6.25 -16.48
N ARG A 126 -8.71 5.61 -16.02
CA ARG A 126 -8.70 4.93 -14.72
C ARG A 126 -8.82 5.92 -13.57
N LEU A 127 -8.09 7.03 -13.61
CA LEU A 127 -8.13 8.01 -12.53
C LEU A 127 -9.45 8.78 -12.49
N VAL A 128 -10.06 9.08 -13.64
CA VAL A 128 -11.40 9.70 -13.74
C VAL A 128 -12.46 8.76 -13.18
N LYS A 129 -12.43 7.47 -13.54
CA LYS A 129 -13.34 6.45 -12.97
C LYS A 129 -13.30 6.46 -11.43
N ILE A 130 -12.11 6.54 -10.83
CA ILE A 130 -11.93 6.55 -9.38
C ILE A 130 -12.44 7.86 -8.77
N LYS A 131 -12.10 9.00 -9.38
CA LYS A 131 -12.49 10.33 -8.90
C LYS A 131 -14.02 10.51 -8.93
N ASN A 132 -14.69 10.01 -9.97
CA ASN A 132 -16.14 10.05 -10.09
C ASN A 132 -16.88 9.27 -8.98
N LEU A 133 -16.18 8.36 -8.29
CA LEU A 133 -16.69 7.62 -7.14
C LEU A 133 -16.45 8.34 -5.80
N GLY A 134 -15.97 9.59 -5.85
CA GLY A 134 -15.69 10.41 -4.67
C GLY A 134 -14.39 10.04 -3.95
N ILE A 135 -13.45 9.38 -4.65
CA ILE A 135 -12.13 9.05 -4.12
C ILE A 135 -11.12 10.08 -4.63
N ASP A 136 -10.86 11.10 -3.82
CA ASP A 136 -9.97 12.21 -4.20
C ASP A 136 -8.47 11.87 -4.08
N ASN A 137 -8.15 10.93 -3.20
CA ASN A 137 -6.78 10.51 -2.95
C ASN A 137 -6.30 9.52 -4.03
N LEU A 138 -5.77 10.06 -5.13
CA LEU A 138 -5.30 9.28 -6.26
C LEU A 138 -3.84 8.84 -6.11
N TYR A 139 -3.52 7.65 -6.66
CA TYR A 139 -2.19 7.04 -6.57
C TYR A 139 -1.78 6.36 -7.88
N PRO A 140 -0.48 6.35 -8.22
CA PRO A 140 0.05 5.65 -9.39
C PRO A 140 -0.32 4.16 -9.45
N TRP A 141 -0.35 3.45 -8.31
CA TRP A 141 -0.67 2.01 -8.28
C TRP A 141 -2.09 1.72 -8.79
N MET A 142 -3.02 2.68 -8.71
CA MET A 142 -4.40 2.52 -9.17
C MET A 142 -4.50 2.39 -10.70
N VAL A 143 -3.53 2.99 -11.41
CA VAL A 143 -3.37 2.82 -12.86
C VAL A 143 -2.79 1.45 -13.17
N ARG A 144 -1.82 0.99 -12.36
CA ARG A 144 -1.02 -0.21 -12.67
C ARG A 144 -1.65 -1.52 -12.26
N CYS A 145 -2.54 -1.51 -11.28
CA CYS A 145 -3.13 -2.72 -10.74
C CYS A 145 -4.16 -3.34 -11.70
N SER A 146 -4.49 -4.62 -11.50
CA SER A 146 -5.59 -5.25 -12.23
C SER A 146 -6.94 -4.61 -11.87
N GLU A 147 -7.94 -4.79 -12.74
CA GLU A 147 -9.32 -4.35 -12.43
C GLU A 147 -9.84 -4.97 -11.13
N ASP A 148 -9.54 -6.24 -10.84
CA ASP A 148 -9.98 -6.89 -9.59
C ASP A 148 -9.44 -6.18 -8.34
N ILE A 149 -8.17 -5.78 -8.36
CA ILE A 149 -7.56 -5.05 -7.25
C ILE A 149 -8.19 -3.65 -7.13
N LEU A 150 -8.41 -2.98 -8.26
CA LEU A 150 -9.01 -1.66 -8.28
C LEU A 150 -10.46 -1.69 -7.78
N ASN A 151 -11.28 -2.58 -8.31
CA ASN A 151 -12.68 -2.76 -7.94
C ASN A 151 -12.82 -3.16 -6.47
N ARG A 152 -11.92 -4.02 -5.95
CA ARG A 152 -11.86 -4.34 -4.53
C ARG A 152 -11.58 -3.10 -3.67
N TYR A 153 -10.63 -2.26 -4.08
CA TYR A 153 -10.33 -1.02 -3.37
C TYR A 153 -11.52 -0.06 -3.38
N ILE A 154 -12.14 0.13 -4.54
CA ILE A 154 -13.34 0.95 -4.71
C ILE A 154 -14.45 0.45 -3.77
N SER A 155 -14.77 -0.84 -3.80
CA SER A 155 -15.79 -1.44 -2.96
C SER A 155 -15.53 -1.19 -1.47
N ILE A 156 -14.29 -1.38 -1.00
CA ILE A 156 -13.92 -1.11 0.39
C ILE A 156 -14.04 0.39 0.72
N SER A 157 -13.68 1.27 -0.20
CA SER A 157 -13.75 2.73 0.00
C SER A 157 -15.19 3.21 0.08
N THR A 158 -16.06 2.74 -0.81
CA THR A 158 -17.49 3.03 -0.80
C THR A 158 -18.12 2.51 0.48
N GLU A 159 -17.89 1.24 0.83
CA GLU A 159 -18.42 0.65 2.06
C GLU A 159 -17.90 1.40 3.31
N THR A 160 -16.63 1.80 3.33
CA THR A 160 -16.08 2.61 4.43
C THR A 160 -16.83 3.92 4.60
N LYS A 161 -17.13 4.61 3.49
CA LYS A 161 -17.90 5.86 3.49
C LYS A 161 -19.33 5.63 4.00
N ASP A 162 -19.98 4.56 3.52
CA ASP A 162 -21.35 4.22 3.95
C ASP A 162 -21.42 3.89 5.45
N ILE A 163 -20.40 3.21 5.98
CA ILE A 163 -20.33 2.84 7.40
C ILE A 163 -20.06 4.05 8.30
N LEU A 164 -19.14 4.92 7.90
CA LEU A 164 -18.75 6.07 8.72
C LEU A 164 -19.75 7.24 8.59
N GLY A 165 -20.48 7.32 7.48
CA GLY A 165 -21.41 8.39 7.20
C GLY A 165 -20.77 9.76 7.40
N GLU A 166 -21.46 10.64 8.12
CA GLU A 166 -20.98 12.00 8.42
C GLU A 166 -19.93 12.06 9.52
N THR A 167 -19.77 11.00 10.33
CA THR A 167 -18.85 11.03 11.48
C THR A 167 -17.39 11.01 11.06
N ASP A 168 -17.09 10.44 9.88
CA ASP A 168 -15.76 10.15 9.32
C ASP A 168 -14.74 9.56 10.33
N SER A 169 -15.24 8.93 11.40
CA SER A 169 -14.44 8.52 12.56
C SER A 169 -14.72 7.08 12.93
N LYS A 170 -13.72 6.22 12.77
CA LYS A 170 -13.78 4.80 13.15
C LYS A 170 -14.03 4.62 14.65
N GLN A 171 -13.49 5.51 15.47
CA GLN A 171 -13.64 5.48 16.92
C GLN A 171 -15.07 5.84 17.32
N THR A 172 -15.65 6.86 16.67
CA THR A 172 -17.06 7.23 16.87
C THR A 172 -17.99 6.11 16.42
N TYR A 173 -17.72 5.51 15.25
CA TYR A 173 -18.45 4.33 14.80
C TYR A 173 -18.40 3.20 15.83
N LEU A 174 -17.21 2.86 16.35
CA LEU A 174 -17.05 1.78 17.31
C LEU A 174 -17.74 2.07 18.65
N ALA A 175 -17.65 3.31 19.14
CA ALA A 175 -18.31 3.76 20.36
C ALA A 175 -19.83 3.58 20.26
N ASN A 176 -20.42 4.09 19.18
CA ASN A 176 -21.85 3.96 18.90
C ASN A 176 -22.26 2.50 18.73
N ARG A 177 -21.49 1.71 17.98
CA ARG A 177 -21.82 0.31 17.67
C ARG A 177 -21.74 -0.60 18.89
N LEU A 178 -20.85 -0.31 19.84
CA LEU A 178 -20.69 -1.05 21.09
C LEU A 178 -21.49 -0.46 22.27
N ASN A 179 -22.20 0.66 22.05
CA ASN A 179 -22.91 1.41 23.09
C ASN A 179 -22.01 1.81 24.28
N VAL A 180 -20.83 2.36 23.98
CA VAL A 180 -19.85 2.83 24.98
C VAL A 180 -19.37 4.25 24.67
N SER A 181 -18.74 4.92 25.63
CA SER A 181 -18.16 6.25 25.41
C SER A 181 -16.92 6.20 24.52
N LEU A 182 -16.58 7.35 23.91
CA LEU A 182 -15.34 7.52 23.15
C LEU A 182 -14.10 7.26 24.03
N ASP A 183 -14.13 7.68 25.29
CA ASP A 183 -13.01 7.46 26.24
C ASP A 183 -12.78 5.97 26.47
N THR A 184 -13.86 5.19 26.61
CA THR A 184 -13.75 3.73 26.70
C THR A 184 -13.11 3.15 25.44
N VAL A 185 -13.52 3.60 24.24
CA VAL A 185 -12.88 3.15 22.98
C VAL A 185 -11.41 3.54 22.91
N GLN A 186 -11.03 4.73 23.38
CA GLN A 186 -9.63 5.15 23.45
C GLN A 186 -8.82 4.23 24.37
N GLU A 187 -9.37 3.89 25.53
CA GLU A 187 -8.75 2.94 26.46
C GLU A 187 -8.62 1.53 25.84
N MET A 188 -9.65 1.06 25.13
CA MET A 188 -9.58 -0.20 24.38
C MET A 188 -8.46 -0.18 23.35
N CYS A 189 -8.31 0.92 22.60
CA CYS A 189 -7.26 1.08 21.60
C CYS A 189 -5.87 1.19 22.22
N PHE A 190 -5.74 1.77 23.42
CA PHE A 190 -4.48 1.81 24.16
C PHE A 190 -4.06 0.40 24.59
N LYS A 191 -4.99 -0.39 25.16
CA LYS A 191 -4.75 -1.77 25.58
C LYS A 191 -4.56 -2.72 24.38
N ILE A 192 -5.19 -2.43 23.24
CA ILE A 192 -5.17 -3.25 22.04
C ILE A 192 -4.88 -2.36 20.82
N PRO A 193 -3.60 -2.03 20.55
CA PRO A 193 -3.21 -1.10 19.48
C PRO A 193 -3.69 -1.51 18.07
N ALA A 194 -3.92 -2.80 17.84
CA ALA A 194 -4.46 -3.31 16.58
C ALA A 194 -5.86 -2.75 16.24
N LEU A 195 -6.66 -2.36 17.24
CA LEU A 195 -7.98 -1.76 17.03
C LEU A 195 -7.89 -0.34 16.44
N LYS A 196 -6.76 0.35 16.59
CA LYS A 196 -6.56 1.67 15.98
C LYS A 196 -6.41 1.55 14.45
N THR A 197 -5.77 0.49 13.98
CA THR A 197 -5.37 0.32 12.57
C THR A 197 -6.31 -0.58 11.77
N ILE A 198 -7.15 -1.37 12.43
CA ILE A 198 -8.15 -2.20 11.74
C ILE A 198 -9.08 -1.33 10.87
N ARG A 199 -9.48 -1.89 9.73
CA ARG A 199 -10.42 -1.25 8.79
C ARG A 199 -11.83 -1.33 9.35
N VAL A 200 -12.60 -0.26 9.18
CA VAL A 200 -13.97 -0.20 9.70
C VAL A 200 -14.88 -1.26 9.09
N THR A 201 -14.75 -1.55 7.79
CA THR A 201 -15.51 -2.62 7.11
C THR A 201 -15.28 -3.98 7.75
N LYS A 202 -14.02 -4.30 8.08
CA LYS A 202 -13.68 -5.53 8.81
C LYS A 202 -14.31 -5.54 10.22
N VAL A 203 -14.26 -4.41 10.93
CA VAL A 203 -14.88 -4.30 12.26
C VAL A 203 -16.38 -4.52 12.18
N LYS A 204 -17.08 -3.84 11.25
CA LYS A 204 -18.51 -4.00 11.02
C LYS A 204 -18.88 -5.46 10.79
N HIS A 205 -18.28 -6.10 9.77
CA HIS A 205 -18.60 -7.50 9.46
C HIS A 205 -18.30 -8.45 10.62
N PHE A 206 -17.28 -8.14 11.42
CA PHE A 206 -16.95 -8.97 12.56
C PHE A 206 -17.92 -8.78 13.73
N LEU A 207 -18.40 -7.55 13.97
CA LEU A 207 -19.46 -7.26 14.94
C LEU A 207 -20.77 -7.92 14.52
N ASP A 208 -21.19 -7.73 13.26
CA ASP A 208 -22.39 -8.37 12.70
C ASP A 208 -22.32 -9.90 12.83
N PHE A 209 -21.12 -10.49 12.59
CA PHE A 209 -20.88 -11.90 12.83
C PHE A 209 -21.05 -12.29 14.30
N LEU A 210 -20.40 -11.60 15.25
CA LEU A 210 -20.51 -11.95 16.67
C LEU A 210 -21.95 -11.83 17.19
N GLU A 211 -22.69 -10.80 16.77
CA GLU A 211 -24.11 -10.65 17.09
C GLU A 211 -24.95 -11.78 16.51
N SER A 212 -24.71 -12.18 15.26
CA SER A 212 -25.38 -13.34 14.65
C SER A 212 -25.08 -14.66 15.36
N GLU A 213 -23.95 -14.74 16.06
CA GLU A 213 -23.54 -15.90 16.88
C GLU A 213 -24.10 -15.85 18.31
N GLY A 214 -24.89 -14.81 18.64
CA GLY A 214 -25.59 -14.66 19.92
C GLY A 214 -24.89 -13.78 20.95
N PHE A 215 -23.76 -13.15 20.61
CA PHE A 215 -23.04 -12.26 21.53
C PHE A 215 -23.65 -10.86 21.54
N ASN A 216 -23.99 -10.33 22.71
CA ASN A 216 -24.47 -8.96 22.85
C ASN A 216 -23.31 -7.94 22.82
N VAL A 217 -23.64 -6.68 22.51
CA VAL A 217 -22.65 -5.60 22.33
C VAL A 217 -21.85 -5.30 23.60
N GLU A 218 -22.46 -5.41 24.78
CA GLU A 218 -21.82 -5.19 26.08
C GLU A 218 -20.76 -6.27 26.35
N GLU A 219 -21.05 -7.52 26.02
CA GLU A 219 -20.09 -8.61 26.12
C GLU A 219 -18.88 -8.39 25.21
N ILE A 220 -19.13 -7.96 23.97
CA ILE A 220 -18.07 -7.66 23.02
C ILE A 220 -17.22 -6.49 23.52
N ALA A 221 -17.86 -5.44 24.05
CA ALA A 221 -17.19 -4.25 24.58
C ALA A 221 -16.28 -4.56 25.78
N THR A 222 -16.68 -5.49 26.65
CA THR A 222 -15.85 -5.94 27.79
C THR A 222 -14.72 -6.88 27.37
N LYS A 223 -14.82 -7.53 26.19
CA LYS A 223 -13.83 -8.48 25.66
C LYS A 223 -13.34 -8.09 24.24
N PRO A 224 -12.87 -6.85 24.02
CA PRO A 224 -12.66 -6.29 22.68
C PRO A 224 -11.49 -6.91 21.91
N ARG A 225 -10.66 -7.72 22.59
CA ARG A 225 -9.54 -8.45 21.97
C ARG A 225 -10.02 -9.38 20.85
N VAL A 226 -11.25 -9.87 20.91
CA VAL A 226 -11.83 -10.70 19.84
C VAL A 226 -11.82 -10.00 18.49
N LEU A 227 -12.04 -8.68 18.45
CA LEU A 227 -12.08 -7.89 17.22
C LEU A 227 -10.69 -7.77 16.56
N SER A 228 -9.61 -7.99 17.32
CA SER A 228 -8.24 -8.02 16.79
C SER A 228 -7.88 -9.35 16.11
N ALA A 229 -8.64 -10.42 16.35
CA ALA A 229 -8.43 -11.72 15.74
C ALA A 229 -8.88 -11.75 14.26
N SER A 230 -8.71 -12.91 13.61
CA SER A 230 -9.35 -13.17 12.32
C SER A 230 -10.71 -13.81 12.54
N GLN A 231 -11.74 -13.35 11.83
CA GLN A 231 -13.09 -13.92 11.89
C GLN A 231 -13.07 -15.42 11.57
N LYS A 232 -12.27 -15.86 10.60
CA LYS A 232 -12.09 -17.29 10.26
C LYS A 232 -11.59 -18.10 11.46
N THR A 233 -10.64 -17.56 12.23
CA THR A 233 -10.12 -18.23 13.43
C THR A 233 -11.19 -18.29 14.51
N VAL A 234 -11.90 -17.19 14.76
CA VAL A 234 -12.94 -17.13 15.79
C VAL A 234 -14.09 -18.07 15.45
N LYS A 235 -14.58 -18.08 14.20
CA LYS A 235 -15.59 -19.02 13.71
C LYS A 235 -15.17 -20.48 13.94
N LYS A 236 -13.96 -20.86 13.48
CA LYS A 236 -13.45 -22.23 13.70
C LYS A 236 -13.44 -22.61 15.18
N ARG A 237 -13.05 -21.69 16.06
CA ARG A 237 -12.97 -21.93 17.50
C ARG A 237 -14.36 -22.03 18.14
N LEU A 238 -15.31 -21.21 17.72
CA LEU A 238 -16.71 -21.31 18.12
C LEU A 238 -17.28 -22.67 17.74
N ASP A 239 -17.14 -23.06 16.47
CA ASP A 239 -17.62 -24.36 15.98
C ASP A 239 -17.01 -25.52 16.77
N THR A 240 -15.70 -25.44 17.06
CA THR A 240 -15.00 -26.46 17.87
C THR A 240 -15.62 -26.57 19.27
N LEU A 241 -15.82 -25.45 19.98
CA LEU A 241 -16.34 -25.48 21.34
C LEU A 241 -17.81 -25.92 21.38
N ARG A 242 -18.63 -25.53 20.41
CA ARG A 242 -20.03 -25.98 20.31
C ARG A 242 -20.13 -27.47 20.01
N ASN A 243 -19.24 -28.01 19.17
CA ASN A 243 -19.17 -29.45 18.91
C ASN A 243 -18.77 -30.25 20.16
N LEU A 244 -18.07 -29.62 21.11
CA LEU A 244 -17.78 -30.18 22.44
C LEU A 244 -18.95 -29.99 23.44
N GLY A 245 -20.11 -29.52 22.98
CA GLY A 245 -21.32 -29.36 23.79
C GLY A 245 -21.44 -28.03 24.55
N LEU A 246 -20.49 -27.09 24.38
CA LEU A 246 -20.59 -25.79 25.07
C LEU A 246 -21.68 -24.92 24.43
N LYS A 247 -22.65 -24.54 25.26
CA LYS A 247 -23.72 -23.59 24.89
C LYS A 247 -23.32 -22.14 25.13
N GLU A 248 -22.63 -21.88 26.24
CA GLU A 248 -22.13 -20.55 26.61
C GLU A 248 -20.61 -20.49 26.44
N ILE A 249 -20.12 -19.57 25.60
CA ILE A 249 -18.71 -19.48 25.24
C ILE A 249 -18.17 -18.10 25.59
N ASN A 250 -17.15 -18.03 26.45
CA ASN A 250 -16.49 -16.77 26.77
C ASN A 250 -15.57 -16.30 25.62
N LEU A 251 -15.81 -15.09 25.08
CA LEU A 251 -15.02 -14.52 23.96
C LEU A 251 -13.50 -14.49 24.20
N ASN A 252 -13.03 -14.39 25.46
CA ASN A 252 -11.60 -14.42 25.76
C ASN A 252 -10.94 -15.77 25.42
N VAL A 253 -11.69 -16.88 25.52
CA VAL A 253 -11.21 -18.22 25.14
C VAL A 253 -10.88 -18.26 23.64
N LEU A 254 -11.73 -17.63 22.82
CA LEU A 254 -11.56 -17.57 21.36
C LEU A 254 -10.32 -16.79 20.94
N CYS A 255 -9.72 -16.02 21.84
CA CYS A 255 -8.56 -15.18 21.62
C CYS A 255 -7.24 -15.79 22.15
N ARG A 256 -7.29 -16.97 22.78
CA ARG A 256 -6.10 -17.63 23.35
C ARG A 256 -5.05 -17.99 22.30
N SER A 257 -3.82 -18.25 22.73
CA SER A 257 -2.79 -18.83 21.85
C SER A 257 -3.27 -20.17 21.28
N LYS A 258 -2.66 -20.65 20.19
CA LYS A 258 -3.03 -21.97 19.63
C LYS A 258 -2.86 -23.09 20.66
N LYS A 259 -1.77 -23.04 21.44
CA LYS A 259 -1.45 -24.01 22.49
C LYS A 259 -2.48 -23.98 23.62
N ASP A 260 -2.81 -22.79 24.12
CA ASP A 260 -3.73 -22.66 25.26
C ASP A 260 -5.19 -22.92 24.88
N PHE A 261 -5.57 -22.61 23.64
CA PHE A 261 -6.88 -23.02 23.12
C PHE A 261 -6.98 -24.54 23.03
N LYS A 262 -5.94 -25.21 22.51
CA LYS A 262 -5.93 -26.68 22.42
C LYS A 262 -6.05 -27.33 23.80
N LYS A 263 -5.23 -26.89 24.76
CA LYS A 263 -5.30 -27.37 26.15
C LYS A 263 -6.67 -27.18 26.78
N TYR A 264 -7.35 -26.08 26.45
CA TYR A 264 -8.70 -25.81 26.94
C TYR A 264 -9.73 -26.79 26.36
N CYS A 265 -9.65 -27.09 25.06
CA CYS A 265 -10.48 -28.12 24.44
C CYS A 265 -10.23 -29.50 25.07
N GLU A 266 -8.95 -29.90 25.21
CA GLU A 266 -8.57 -31.17 25.84
C GLU A 266 -9.12 -31.29 27.28
N SER A 267 -9.13 -30.19 28.05
CA SER A 267 -9.70 -30.20 29.41
C SER A 267 -11.22 -30.39 29.44
N ILE A 268 -11.94 -29.92 28.42
CA ILE A 268 -13.39 -30.10 28.31
C ILE A 268 -13.70 -31.55 27.96
N GLU A 269 -12.97 -32.11 26.99
CA GLU A 269 -13.12 -33.51 26.57
C GLU A 269 -12.94 -34.45 27.77
N SER A 270 -11.88 -34.25 28.56
CA SER A 270 -11.63 -35.07 29.76
C SER A 270 -12.72 -34.99 30.83
N LEU A 271 -13.45 -33.87 30.92
CA LEU A 271 -14.56 -33.71 31.87
C LEU A 271 -15.81 -34.45 31.36
N SER A 272 -16.08 -34.39 30.04
CA SER A 272 -17.22 -35.09 29.44
C SER A 272 -17.12 -36.63 29.52
N GLU A 273 -15.90 -37.17 29.55
CA GLU A 273 -15.64 -38.61 29.71
C GLU A 273 -15.83 -39.09 31.16
N GLN A 274 -15.73 -38.20 32.15
CA GLN A 274 -15.92 -38.55 33.57
C GLN A 274 -17.39 -38.58 33.97
N ASP A 275 -18.25 -37.80 33.30
CA ASP A 275 -19.71 -37.76 33.56
C ASP A 275 -20.49 -38.91 32.91
N THR A 276 -19.83 -39.76 32.10
CA THR A 276 -20.44 -40.90 31.39
C THR A 276 -20.08 -42.27 31.97
N CYS A 277 -19.38 -42.31 33.12
CA CYS A 277 -18.97 -43.54 33.81
C CYS A 277 -19.69 -43.75 35.15
#